data_AF-A0ABD3P5G4-F1
#
_entry.id   AF-A0ABD3P5G4-F1
#
_cell.length_a   1.000
_cell.length_b   1.000
_cell.length_c   1.000
_cell.angle_alpha   90.00
_cell.angle_beta   90.00
_cell.angle_gamma   90.00
#
_symmetry.space_group_name_H-M   'P 1'
#
loop_
_entity.id
_entity.type
_entity.pdbx_description
1 polymer ?
#
loop_
_entity_poly.entity_id
_entity_poly.type
_entity_poly.pdbx_seq_one_letter_code
_entity_poly.pdbx_strand_id
1 'polypeptide(L)'
;MTEPAGPSATEPLINNEPQEAEANTEAVAGKTVAPSSSSTSTLEQDLASLDLSPITRFANKNADALFGYIEKCQVESSNANFGRFLDAGTGSHSLRWMASVFHRQHLLQQTNNGEDAAPSISMDSFTAITADETMRKRVVQEATSLGIANKGEVVIGNWSSGVERTGKLEYGTNKLLLEGRQYDTILVDYLVGAIDGFAPYFQDLIFERLSPHLAPGGRMYVIGLQPIPDRVPSEANVMCKITKIRDACILLANHRCYREYPVDWIQRHVVKAGMNILETRQYPIRYDHGTMLKQINVGRSKLRLFPTRGLAKEMGGILDRLEAESLEVTRRMESGRITLGFDYVVVAEKKEEEESTMNGVHDESSEPVV
;
A
#
# COMPACT_ATOMS: atom_id res chain seq x y z
N MET A 1 17.07 32.98 0.17
CA MET A 1 15.63 32.67 0.03
C MET A 1 15.46 31.24 0.49
N THR A 2 14.98 31.06 1.72
CA THR A 2 14.79 29.77 2.39
C THR A 2 13.50 29.13 1.90
N GLU A 3 13.59 27.88 1.43
CA GLU A 3 12.44 27.07 1.03
C GLU A 3 11.49 26.83 2.23
N PRO A 4 10.16 26.85 2.02
CA PRO A 4 9.22 26.50 3.07
C PRO A 4 9.19 24.98 3.27
N ALA A 5 9.21 24.55 4.54
CA ALA A 5 8.99 23.16 4.92
C ALA A 5 7.64 22.67 4.35
N GLY A 6 7.67 21.55 3.64
CA GLY A 6 6.49 20.92 3.07
C GLY A 6 5.48 20.50 4.16
N PRO A 7 4.18 20.45 3.84
CA PRO A 7 3.17 20.02 4.78
C PRO A 7 3.36 18.54 5.15
N SER A 8 3.33 18.24 6.44
CA SER A 8 3.23 16.87 6.96
C SER A 8 1.89 16.28 6.50
N ALA A 9 1.95 15.28 5.63
CA ALA A 9 0.78 14.55 5.16
C ALA A 9 0.25 13.67 6.30
N THR A 10 -0.85 14.11 6.92
CA THR A 10 -1.59 13.27 7.88
C THR A 10 -2.22 12.09 7.16
N GLU A 11 -1.83 10.88 7.55
CA GLU A 11 -2.21 9.53 7.10
C GLU A 11 -3.60 9.33 6.45
N PRO A 12 -3.74 8.38 5.52
CA PRO A 12 -5.01 7.72 5.26
C PRO A 12 -5.33 6.81 6.46
N LEU A 13 -6.30 7.22 7.30
CA LEU A 13 -6.72 6.46 8.47
C LEU A 13 -7.55 5.23 8.07
N ILE A 14 -6.86 4.13 7.77
CA ILE A 14 -7.37 2.76 7.91
C ILE A 14 -6.61 2.11 9.08
N ASN A 15 -7.37 1.54 10.04
CA ASN A 15 -6.97 0.79 11.26
C ASN A 15 -6.64 1.65 12.51
N ASN A 16 -7.36 1.54 13.63
CA ASN A 16 -7.44 0.46 14.64
C ASN A 16 -6.14 0.27 15.45
N GLU A 17 -5.93 1.13 16.46
CA GLU A 17 -5.03 0.85 17.61
C GLU A 17 -5.62 1.47 18.90
N PRO A 18 -5.55 0.77 20.05
CA PRO A 18 -5.72 1.36 21.39
C PRO A 18 -4.39 1.87 21.98
N GLN A 19 -4.51 2.83 22.90
CA GLN A 19 -3.45 3.67 23.48
C GLN A 19 -2.52 2.98 24.50
N GLU A 20 -1.25 3.41 24.43
CA GLU A 20 -0.27 3.79 25.48
C GLU A 20 -0.12 2.99 26.80
N ALA A 21 1.14 2.64 27.10
CA ALA A 21 1.72 2.77 28.44
C ALA A 21 3.24 3.06 28.36
N GLU A 22 3.71 3.96 29.22
CA GLU A 22 5.04 4.59 29.27
C GLU A 22 6.18 3.73 29.87
N ALA A 23 7.39 4.28 29.74
CA ALA A 23 8.72 3.70 29.87
C ALA A 23 9.19 3.29 31.28
N ASN A 24 10.21 2.44 31.32
CA ASN A 24 11.30 2.58 32.28
C ASN A 24 12.65 2.10 31.69
N THR A 25 13.63 3.00 31.74
CA THR A 25 15.04 2.83 31.34
C THR A 25 15.86 2.18 32.45
N GLU A 26 16.66 1.17 32.12
CA GLU A 26 17.92 0.87 32.83
C GLU A 26 18.98 0.34 31.85
N ALA A 27 20.20 0.86 31.99
CA ALA A 27 21.37 0.56 31.17
C ALA A 27 22.18 -0.58 31.77
N VAL A 28 22.68 -1.53 30.96
CA VAL A 28 23.79 -2.42 31.37
C VAL A 28 24.74 -2.70 30.19
N ALA A 29 26.02 -2.62 30.55
CA ALA A 29 27.23 -2.72 29.74
C ALA A 29 27.45 -4.10 29.09
N GLY A 30 28.28 -4.09 28.03
CA GLY A 30 28.49 -5.20 27.13
C GLY A 30 29.29 -6.39 27.66
N LYS A 31 29.23 -7.46 26.87
CA LYS A 31 30.18 -8.58 26.87
C LYS A 31 30.25 -9.22 25.49
N THR A 32 31.46 -9.30 24.98
CA THR A 32 31.90 -10.02 23.78
C THR A 32 31.81 -11.53 23.99
N VAL A 33 31.26 -12.26 23.01
CA VAL A 33 31.39 -13.73 22.92
C VAL A 33 31.64 -14.15 21.47
N ALA A 34 32.64 -15.02 21.29
CA ALA A 34 33.09 -15.60 20.02
C ALA A 34 32.11 -16.67 19.46
N PRO A 35 32.16 -17.01 18.15
CA PRO A 35 31.09 -17.75 17.49
C PRO A 35 31.22 -19.27 17.72
N SER A 36 30.11 -19.94 18.03
CA SER A 36 30.01 -21.40 18.00
C SER A 36 28.84 -21.86 17.13
N SER A 37 29.11 -22.94 16.39
CA SER A 37 28.30 -23.60 15.37
C SER A 37 26.98 -24.14 15.92
N SER A 38 25.87 -23.48 15.61
CA SER A 38 24.53 -23.89 16.07
C SER A 38 23.42 -23.17 15.29
N SER A 39 23.41 -23.24 13.96
CA SER A 39 22.57 -22.37 13.12
C SER A 39 21.06 -22.69 13.14
N THR A 40 20.65 -23.90 13.52
CA THR A 40 19.21 -24.28 13.46
C THR A 40 18.47 -24.03 14.77
N SER A 41 19.11 -24.23 15.93
CA SER A 41 18.48 -24.01 17.24
C SER A 41 18.40 -22.53 17.64
N THR A 42 19.26 -21.68 17.09
CA THR A 42 19.23 -20.23 17.32
C THR A 42 18.07 -19.57 16.58
N LEU A 43 17.78 -19.96 15.33
CA LEU A 43 16.66 -19.41 14.58
C LEU A 43 15.29 -19.70 15.23
N GLU A 44 15.08 -20.92 15.73
CA GLU A 44 13.83 -21.26 16.44
C GLU A 44 13.72 -20.54 17.79
N GLN A 45 14.84 -20.36 18.51
CA GLN A 45 14.87 -19.58 19.76
C GLN A 45 14.66 -18.09 19.53
N ASP A 46 15.21 -17.52 18.46
CA ASP A 46 15.04 -16.13 18.07
C ASP A 46 13.59 -15.85 17.67
N LEU A 47 12.97 -16.74 16.89
CA LEU A 47 11.54 -16.64 16.50
C LEU A 47 10.60 -16.76 17.70
N ALA A 48 10.88 -17.64 18.66
CA ALA A 48 10.06 -17.82 19.86
C ALA A 48 10.03 -16.58 20.78
N SER A 49 10.99 -15.66 20.61
CA SER A 49 11.08 -14.41 21.37
C SER A 49 10.33 -13.24 20.73
N LEU A 50 9.92 -13.36 19.46
CA LEU A 50 9.22 -12.31 18.73
C LEU A 50 7.73 -12.31 19.04
N ASP A 51 7.15 -11.12 19.26
CA ASP A 51 5.70 -10.96 19.28
C ASP A 51 5.17 -10.90 17.84
N LEU A 52 4.63 -12.04 17.37
CA LEU A 52 4.02 -12.15 16.04
C LEU A 52 2.49 -11.93 16.05
N SER A 53 1.90 -11.56 17.20
CA SER A 53 0.47 -11.24 17.28
C SER A 53 0.01 -10.15 16.30
N PRO A 54 0.83 -9.13 15.91
CA PRO A 54 0.41 -8.13 14.93
C PRO A 54 0.19 -8.69 13.52
N ILE A 55 0.76 -9.87 13.23
CA ILE A 55 0.77 -10.47 11.89
C ILE A 55 -0.02 -11.79 11.83
N THR A 56 -0.40 -12.37 12.96
CA THR A 56 -1.14 -13.66 13.03
C THR A 56 -2.41 -13.65 12.19
N ARG A 57 -3.11 -12.50 12.09
CA ARG A 57 -4.34 -12.42 11.28
C ARG A 57 -4.10 -12.88 9.84
N PHE A 58 -2.97 -12.52 9.22
CA PHE A 58 -2.66 -12.85 7.82
C PHE A 58 -2.39 -14.34 7.58
N ALA A 59 -2.23 -15.13 8.66
CA ALA A 59 -2.17 -16.58 8.58
C ALA A 59 -3.54 -17.24 8.33
N ASN A 60 -4.64 -16.47 8.42
CA ASN A 60 -6.00 -16.95 8.18
C ASN A 60 -6.49 -16.50 6.80
N LYS A 61 -7.02 -17.43 6.01
CA LYS A 61 -7.42 -17.23 4.61
C LYS A 61 -8.40 -16.07 4.38
N ASN A 62 -9.19 -15.72 5.40
CA ASN A 62 -10.28 -14.74 5.29
C ASN A 62 -10.05 -13.46 6.12
N ALA A 63 -8.89 -13.30 6.76
CA ALA A 63 -8.67 -12.18 7.68
C ALA A 63 -8.39 -10.85 6.96
N ASP A 64 -7.68 -10.89 5.83
CA ASP A 64 -7.48 -9.74 4.96
C ASP A 64 -7.84 -10.15 3.53
N ALA A 65 -8.98 -9.66 3.05
CA ALA A 65 -9.51 -10.08 1.76
C ALA A 65 -8.67 -9.59 0.57
N LEU A 66 -8.00 -8.44 0.70
CA LEU A 66 -7.21 -7.84 -0.37
C LEU A 66 -5.89 -8.59 -0.51
N PHE A 67 -5.14 -8.70 0.59
CA PHE A 67 -3.87 -9.40 0.60
C PHE A 67 -4.05 -10.91 0.42
N GLY A 68 -5.06 -11.52 1.04
CA GLY A 68 -5.37 -12.93 0.85
C GLY A 68 -5.66 -13.29 -0.62
N TYR A 69 -6.23 -12.36 -1.38
CA TYR A 69 -6.39 -12.54 -2.82
C TYR A 69 -5.12 -12.35 -3.63
N ILE A 70 -4.24 -11.42 -3.24
CA ILE A 70 -2.88 -11.32 -3.82
C ILE A 70 -2.13 -12.64 -3.61
N GLU A 71 -2.15 -13.19 -2.40
CA GLU A 71 -1.54 -14.49 -2.10
C GLU A 71 -2.14 -15.61 -2.96
N LYS A 72 -3.47 -15.64 -3.09
CA LYS A 72 -4.16 -16.59 -3.97
C LYS A 72 -3.67 -16.49 -5.41
N CYS A 73 -3.63 -15.28 -5.98
CA CYS A 73 -3.16 -15.06 -7.34
C CYS A 73 -1.70 -15.50 -7.51
N GLN A 74 -0.86 -15.26 -6.49
CA GLN A 74 0.54 -15.67 -6.52
C GLN A 74 0.68 -17.20 -6.55
N VAL A 75 -0.10 -17.92 -5.76
CA VAL A 75 -0.12 -19.39 -5.79
C VAL A 75 -0.61 -19.95 -7.12
N GLU A 76 -1.61 -19.30 -7.73
CA GLU A 76 -2.13 -19.69 -9.05
C GLU A 76 -1.17 -19.33 -10.19
N SER A 77 -0.12 -18.55 -9.92
CA SER A 77 0.98 -18.33 -10.87
C SER A 77 1.91 -19.54 -10.96
N SER A 78 2.81 -19.55 -11.94
CA SER A 78 3.83 -20.58 -12.09
C SER A 78 4.81 -20.69 -10.89
N ASN A 79 4.79 -19.73 -9.95
CA ASN A 79 5.65 -19.73 -8.78
C ASN A 79 4.95 -19.13 -7.53
N ALA A 80 4.74 -19.93 -6.49
CA ALA A 80 4.21 -19.49 -5.18
C ALA A 80 5.20 -18.62 -4.36
N ASN A 81 6.21 -18.05 -5.00
CA ASN A 81 7.19 -17.14 -4.43
C ASN A 81 7.07 -15.76 -5.09
N PHE A 82 7.02 -14.72 -4.26
CA PHE A 82 7.02 -13.32 -4.69
C PHE A 82 8.40 -12.82 -5.20
N GLY A 83 9.48 -13.55 -4.93
CA GLY A 83 10.85 -13.21 -5.32
C GLY A 83 11.37 -11.96 -4.61
N ARG A 84 12.09 -11.11 -5.34
CA ARG A 84 12.46 -9.76 -4.91
C ARG A 84 11.22 -8.87 -5.00
N PHE A 85 10.74 -8.44 -3.85
CA PHE A 85 9.50 -7.70 -3.73
C PHE A 85 9.74 -6.20 -3.58
N LEU A 86 8.98 -5.39 -4.31
CA LEU A 86 8.93 -3.94 -4.11
C LEU A 86 7.56 -3.55 -3.55
N ASP A 87 7.54 -3.04 -2.33
CA ASP A 87 6.41 -2.27 -1.82
C ASP A 87 6.61 -0.79 -2.20
N ALA A 88 5.92 -0.35 -3.24
CA ALA A 88 6.15 0.96 -3.84
C ALA A 88 5.58 2.13 -3.01
N GLY A 89 4.80 1.85 -1.96
CA GLY A 89 4.17 2.87 -1.12
C GLY A 89 3.91 2.34 0.28
N THR A 90 4.98 2.04 1.00
CA THR A 90 4.91 1.25 2.23
C THR A 90 4.27 1.99 3.39
N GLY A 91 3.48 1.23 4.15
CA GLY A 91 2.98 1.60 5.47
C GLY A 91 3.00 0.38 6.41
N SER A 92 2.55 0.57 7.64
CA SER A 92 2.55 -0.52 8.64
C SER A 92 1.74 -1.74 8.21
N HIS A 93 0.65 -1.56 7.45
CA HIS A 93 -0.22 -2.68 7.06
C HIS A 93 0.44 -3.63 6.05
N SER A 94 0.98 -3.09 4.94
CA SER A 94 1.72 -3.88 3.94
C SER A 94 2.99 -4.48 4.53
N LEU A 95 3.69 -3.76 5.42
CA LEU A 95 4.86 -4.29 6.15
C LEU A 95 4.50 -5.49 7.03
N ARG A 96 3.42 -5.39 7.83
CA ARG A 96 2.91 -6.50 8.65
C ARG A 96 2.53 -7.70 7.79
N TRP A 97 1.93 -7.47 6.63
CA TRP A 97 1.64 -8.55 5.68
C TRP A 97 2.93 -9.19 5.13
N MET A 98 3.91 -8.42 4.66
CA MET A 98 5.20 -8.96 4.20
C MET A 98 5.89 -9.78 5.31
N ALA A 99 5.88 -9.30 6.55
CA ALA A 99 6.39 -10.06 7.70
C ALA A 99 5.66 -11.41 7.88
N SER A 100 4.34 -11.45 7.67
CA SER A 100 3.57 -12.70 7.70
C SER A 100 3.96 -13.68 6.58
N VAL A 101 4.46 -13.18 5.44
CA VAL A 101 4.99 -14.02 4.37
C VAL A 101 6.34 -14.60 4.77
N PHE A 102 7.25 -13.80 5.33
CA PHE A 102 8.55 -14.31 5.81
C PHE A 102 8.41 -15.33 6.95
N HIS A 103 7.42 -15.14 7.82
CA HIS A 103 7.14 -16.03 8.95
C HIS A 103 6.08 -17.09 8.65
N ARG A 104 5.69 -17.25 7.38
CA ARG A 104 4.52 -18.06 6.98
C ARG A 104 4.55 -19.47 7.55
N GLN A 105 5.69 -20.16 7.42
CA GLN A 105 5.83 -21.53 7.90
C GLN A 105 5.58 -21.65 9.41
N HIS A 106 6.10 -20.71 10.20
CA HIS A 106 5.91 -20.70 11.65
C HIS A 106 4.47 -20.38 12.04
N LEU A 107 3.87 -19.37 11.39
CA LEU A 107 2.48 -18.98 11.65
C LEU A 107 1.50 -20.10 11.31
N LEU A 108 1.73 -20.81 10.20
CA LEU A 108 0.87 -21.93 9.79
C LEU A 108 0.96 -23.13 10.73
N GLN A 109 2.12 -23.37 11.37
CA GLN A 109 2.25 -24.42 12.40
C GLN A 109 1.45 -24.10 13.67
N GLN A 110 1.26 -22.81 13.97
CA GLN A 110 0.51 -22.36 15.15
C GLN A 110 -1.00 -22.27 14.91
N THR A 111 -1.42 -22.02 13.67
CA THR A 111 -2.82 -22.18 13.28
C THR A 111 -3.14 -23.67 13.21
N ASN A 112 -4.14 -24.15 13.96
CA ASN A 112 -4.59 -25.54 13.87
C ASN A 112 -4.83 -25.87 12.39
N ASN A 113 -4.00 -26.76 11.81
CA ASN A 113 -3.91 -27.16 10.39
C ASN A 113 -5.25 -27.55 9.74
N GLY A 114 -6.19 -26.63 9.64
CA GLY A 114 -7.53 -26.79 9.11
C GLY A 114 -7.73 -26.03 7.81
N GLU A 115 -8.95 -26.14 7.25
CA GLU A 115 -9.35 -25.54 5.97
C GLU A 115 -9.25 -23.99 5.92
N ASP A 116 -9.09 -23.34 7.08
CA ASP A 116 -9.02 -21.88 7.22
C ASP A 116 -7.60 -21.30 7.12
N ALA A 117 -6.57 -22.14 6.98
CA ALA A 117 -5.20 -21.70 6.82
C ALA A 117 -4.97 -20.95 5.49
N ALA A 118 -4.21 -19.85 5.55
CA ALA A 118 -3.76 -19.14 4.36
C ALA A 118 -2.74 -19.98 3.55
N PRO A 119 -2.58 -19.72 2.25
CA PRO A 119 -1.70 -20.51 1.40
C PRO A 119 -0.23 -20.46 1.83
N SER A 120 0.52 -21.51 1.48
CA SER A 120 1.98 -21.52 1.62
C SER A 120 2.61 -20.71 0.48
N ILE A 121 3.20 -19.59 0.84
CA ILE A 121 3.87 -18.64 -0.06
C ILE A 121 5.19 -18.18 0.54
N SER A 122 6.11 -17.70 -0.29
CA SER A 122 7.39 -17.17 0.16
C SER A 122 7.76 -15.85 -0.54
N MET A 123 8.80 -15.21 -0.01
CA MET A 123 9.40 -14.00 -0.55
C MET A 123 10.91 -14.06 -0.27
N ASP A 124 11.74 -13.65 -1.23
CA ASP A 124 13.20 -13.75 -1.10
C ASP A 124 13.76 -12.54 -0.35
N SER A 125 13.29 -11.34 -0.71
CA SER A 125 13.67 -10.08 -0.08
C SER A 125 12.64 -8.99 -0.38
N PHE A 126 12.70 -7.86 0.35
CA PHE A 126 11.86 -6.71 0.06
C PHE A 126 12.64 -5.40 -0.06
N THR A 127 12.08 -4.46 -0.83
CA THR A 127 12.39 -3.02 -0.75
C THR A 127 11.08 -2.29 -0.51
N ALA A 128 11.02 -1.48 0.54
CA ALA A 128 9.82 -0.77 0.93
C ALA A 128 10.05 0.75 0.82
N ILE A 129 9.22 1.44 0.04
CA ILE A 129 9.42 2.86 -0.31
C ILE A 129 8.43 3.74 0.46
N THR A 130 8.93 4.79 1.10
CA THR A 130 8.08 5.85 1.66
C THR A 130 8.67 7.23 1.38
N ALA A 131 7.81 8.22 1.17
CA ALA A 131 8.23 9.61 0.97
C ALA A 131 8.30 10.41 2.29
N ASP A 132 7.91 9.81 3.42
CA ASP A 132 7.83 10.46 4.72
C ASP A 132 8.83 9.87 5.72
N GLU A 133 9.66 10.74 6.32
CA GLU A 133 10.71 10.32 7.26
C GLU A 133 10.14 9.79 8.58
N THR A 134 8.96 10.24 9.01
CA THR A 134 8.31 9.74 10.21
C THR A 134 7.79 8.32 9.97
N MET A 135 7.15 8.09 8.82
CA MET A 135 6.74 6.78 8.36
C MET A 135 7.95 5.85 8.22
N ARG A 136 9.05 6.31 7.63
CA ARG A 136 10.29 5.52 7.52
C ARG A 136 10.76 5.03 8.88
N LYS A 137 10.85 5.92 9.88
CA LYS A 137 11.27 5.55 11.24
C LYS A 137 10.34 4.52 11.85
N ARG A 138 9.02 4.70 11.71
CA ARG A 138 8.02 3.75 12.20
C ARG A 138 8.18 2.38 11.54
N VAL A 139 8.22 2.33 10.21
CA VAL A 139 8.33 1.08 9.43
C VAL A 139 9.66 0.37 9.73
N VAL A 140 10.77 1.09 9.92
CA VAL A 140 12.06 0.50 10.32
C VAL A 140 12.00 -0.11 11.72
N GLN A 141 11.42 0.60 12.68
CA GLN A 141 11.23 0.09 14.04
C GLN A 141 10.36 -1.17 14.03
N GLU A 142 9.26 -1.13 13.28
CA GLU A 142 8.32 -2.24 13.16
C GLU A 142 8.93 -3.44 12.42
N ALA A 143 9.72 -3.23 11.37
CA ALA A 143 10.45 -4.30 10.69
C ALA A 143 11.45 -4.98 11.64
N THR A 144 12.05 -4.21 12.55
CA THR A 144 12.95 -4.72 13.59
C THR A 144 12.18 -5.55 14.61
N SER A 145 11.07 -5.04 15.15
CA SER A 145 10.26 -5.77 16.13
C SER A 145 9.63 -7.04 15.57
N LEU A 146 9.34 -7.06 14.26
CA LEU A 146 8.84 -8.24 13.55
C LEU A 146 9.96 -9.18 13.06
N GLY A 147 11.23 -8.89 13.34
CA GLY A 147 12.34 -9.79 12.98
C GLY A 147 12.60 -9.90 11.47
N ILE A 148 12.22 -8.90 10.67
CA ILE A 148 12.42 -8.90 9.21
C ILE A 148 13.37 -7.80 8.72
N ALA A 149 14.00 -7.04 9.63
CA ALA A 149 14.91 -5.95 9.25
C ALA A 149 16.11 -6.40 8.40
N ASN A 150 16.52 -7.67 8.48
CA ASN A 150 17.60 -8.25 7.66
C ASN A 150 17.11 -8.90 6.36
N LYS A 151 15.79 -8.89 6.08
CA LYS A 151 15.19 -9.47 4.87
C LYS A 151 15.03 -8.46 3.74
N GLY A 152 15.35 -7.19 3.99
CA GLY A 152 15.13 -6.13 3.03
C GLY A 152 15.54 -4.77 3.58
N GLU A 153 15.04 -3.72 2.94
CA GLU A 153 15.34 -2.34 3.32
C GLU A 153 14.12 -1.42 3.18
N VAL A 154 14.13 -0.34 3.96
CA VAL A 154 13.15 0.75 3.86
C VAL A 154 13.86 1.98 3.32
N VAL A 155 13.46 2.42 2.12
CA VAL A 155 14.09 3.51 1.39
C VAL A 155 13.20 4.75 1.44
N ILE A 156 13.80 5.89 1.77
CA ILE A 156 13.13 7.19 1.64
C ILE A 156 13.26 7.70 0.21
N GLY A 157 12.12 8.03 -0.41
CA GLY A 157 12.12 8.52 -1.78
C GLY A 157 10.75 8.95 -2.26
N ASN A 158 10.75 9.88 -3.20
CA ASN A 158 9.56 10.31 -3.93
C ASN A 158 9.65 9.79 -5.37
N TRP A 159 8.56 9.24 -5.90
CA TRP A 159 8.53 8.71 -7.26
C TRP A 159 8.70 9.77 -8.35
N SER A 160 8.44 11.04 -8.04
CA SER A 160 8.71 12.16 -8.94
C SER A 160 10.19 12.58 -8.96
N SER A 161 11.04 12.02 -8.10
CA SER A 161 12.47 12.35 -8.07
C SER A 161 13.14 12.01 -9.39
N GLY A 162 13.81 13.01 -9.97
CA GLY A 162 14.50 12.91 -11.25
C GLY A 162 13.59 12.96 -12.47
N VAL A 163 12.29 13.27 -12.31
CA VAL A 163 11.36 13.48 -13.43
C VAL A 163 11.09 14.98 -13.61
N GLU A 164 11.24 15.47 -14.83
CA GLU A 164 10.97 16.86 -15.16
C GLU A 164 9.46 17.20 -15.19
N ARG A 165 9.13 18.47 -14.97
CA ARG A 165 7.75 18.98 -14.96
C ARG A 165 7.06 18.99 -16.34
N THR A 166 7.77 18.62 -17.40
CA THR A 166 7.23 18.54 -18.76
C THR A 166 6.23 17.39 -18.91
N GLY A 167 6.13 16.51 -17.91
CA GLY A 167 5.23 15.36 -17.92
C GLY A 167 5.75 14.19 -18.76
N LYS A 168 6.99 14.29 -19.25
CA LYS A 168 7.71 13.18 -19.86
C LYS A 168 8.69 12.60 -18.86
N LEU A 169 8.79 11.28 -18.82
CA LEU A 169 9.90 10.59 -18.17
C LEU A 169 11.18 10.87 -18.97
N GLU A 170 11.79 12.02 -18.69
CA GLU A 170 13.09 12.38 -19.22
C GLU A 170 14.14 11.98 -18.18
N TYR A 171 14.95 10.99 -18.54
CA TYR A 171 16.09 10.52 -17.75
C TYR A 171 17.20 11.58 -17.86
N GLY A 172 17.04 12.68 -17.13
CA GLY A 172 18.02 13.76 -17.08
C GLY A 172 19.29 13.39 -16.31
N THR A 173 20.06 14.40 -15.86
CA THR A 173 21.28 14.19 -15.07
C THR A 173 21.03 13.74 -13.63
N ASN A 174 19.78 13.82 -13.16
CA ASN A 174 19.42 13.47 -11.79
C ASN A 174 19.02 11.99 -11.70
N LYS A 175 19.67 11.27 -10.77
CA LYS A 175 19.44 9.84 -10.55
C LYS A 175 17.97 9.57 -10.21
N LEU A 176 17.35 8.65 -10.95
CA LEU A 176 16.02 8.17 -10.63
C LEU A 176 16.05 7.30 -9.36
N LEU A 177 14.99 7.41 -8.55
CA LEU A 177 14.76 6.51 -7.42
C LEU A 177 14.82 5.04 -7.87
N LEU A 178 15.65 4.22 -7.20
CA LEU A 178 15.87 2.80 -7.53
C LEU A 178 16.42 2.51 -8.94
N GLU A 179 17.06 3.47 -9.61
CA GLU A 179 17.63 3.27 -10.95
C GLU A 179 18.46 1.98 -11.07
N GLY A 180 18.22 1.20 -12.13
CA GLY A 180 18.90 -0.06 -12.42
C GLY A 180 18.43 -1.27 -11.61
N ARG A 181 17.50 -1.09 -10.67
CA ARG A 181 16.96 -2.20 -9.87
C ARG A 181 15.71 -2.79 -10.52
N GLN A 182 15.61 -4.11 -10.48
CA GLN A 182 14.44 -4.86 -10.92
C GLN A 182 13.93 -5.78 -9.81
N TYR A 183 12.63 -6.08 -9.86
CA TYR A 183 11.86 -6.82 -8.89
C TYR A 183 10.97 -7.81 -9.62
N ASP A 184 10.76 -8.96 -8.99
CA ASP A 184 9.94 -10.03 -9.56
C ASP A 184 8.45 -9.76 -9.26
N THR A 185 8.18 -9.07 -8.14
CA THR A 185 6.85 -8.55 -7.79
C THR A 185 6.91 -7.09 -7.36
N ILE A 186 5.94 -6.28 -7.80
CA ILE A 186 5.68 -4.92 -7.31
C ILE A 186 4.27 -4.83 -6.70
N LEU A 187 4.18 -4.33 -5.48
CA LEU A 187 2.92 -3.94 -4.83
C LEU A 187 2.73 -2.43 -4.87
N VAL A 188 1.54 -2.03 -5.29
CA VAL A 188 1.07 -0.65 -5.37
C VAL A 188 -0.16 -0.54 -4.47
N ASP A 189 0.06 -0.54 -3.15
CA ASP A 189 -1.00 -0.54 -2.13
C ASP A 189 -1.48 0.87 -1.80
N TYR A 190 -2.63 1.29 -2.33
CA TYR A 190 -3.19 2.66 -2.23
C TYR A 190 -2.23 3.80 -2.64
N LEU A 191 -1.09 3.47 -3.25
CA LEU A 191 -0.04 4.43 -3.58
C LEU A 191 -0.54 5.55 -4.51
N VAL A 192 -1.34 5.21 -5.52
CA VAL A 192 -1.79 6.19 -6.53
C VAL A 192 -2.55 7.34 -5.89
N GLY A 193 -3.42 7.04 -4.91
CA GLY A 193 -4.13 8.07 -4.15
C GLY A 193 -3.21 8.84 -3.20
N ALA A 194 -2.27 8.14 -2.56
CA ALA A 194 -1.30 8.75 -1.64
C ALA A 194 -0.35 9.73 -2.34
N ILE A 195 0.00 9.51 -3.62
CA ILE A 195 0.89 10.38 -4.40
C ILE A 195 0.43 11.83 -4.40
N ASP A 196 -0.88 12.13 -4.32
CA ASP A 196 -1.35 13.53 -4.37
C ASP A 196 -0.81 14.39 -3.22
N GLY A 197 -0.49 13.78 -2.08
CA GLY A 197 0.10 14.45 -0.93
C GLY A 197 1.60 14.73 -1.07
N PHE A 198 2.31 13.98 -1.91
CA PHE A 198 3.78 14.01 -1.99
C PHE A 198 4.30 14.52 -3.34
N ALA A 199 3.63 14.19 -4.44
CA ALA A 199 3.92 14.63 -5.79
C ALA A 199 2.61 14.92 -6.54
N PRO A 200 1.97 16.08 -6.27
CA PRO A 200 0.75 16.50 -6.95
C PRO A 200 0.86 16.40 -8.48
N TYR A 201 -0.17 15.82 -9.11
CA TYR A 201 -0.27 15.64 -10.57
C TYR A 201 0.72 14.65 -11.19
N PHE A 202 1.31 13.75 -10.39
CA PHE A 202 2.22 12.71 -10.88
C PHE A 202 1.56 11.33 -11.06
N GLN A 203 0.29 11.20 -10.67
CA GLN A 203 -0.40 9.91 -10.59
C GLN A 203 -0.50 9.20 -11.94
N ASP A 204 -0.65 9.95 -13.03
CA ASP A 204 -0.75 9.42 -14.38
C ASP A 204 0.55 8.81 -14.91
N LEU A 205 1.69 9.17 -14.30
CA LEU A 205 3.03 8.71 -14.67
C LEU A 205 3.53 7.55 -13.81
N ILE A 206 2.85 7.21 -12.71
CA ILE A 206 3.39 6.24 -11.74
C ILE A 206 3.64 4.86 -12.33
N PHE A 207 2.76 4.38 -13.21
CA PHE A 207 2.92 3.05 -13.80
C PHE A 207 4.04 3.01 -14.84
N GLU A 208 4.18 4.05 -15.65
CA GLU A 208 5.34 4.20 -16.55
C GLU A 208 6.64 4.30 -15.75
N ARG A 209 6.59 4.90 -14.55
CA ARG A 209 7.72 5.02 -13.64
C ARG A 209 8.10 3.69 -12.96
N LEU A 210 7.13 2.84 -12.66
CA LEU A 210 7.31 1.55 -12.00
C LEU A 210 7.64 0.41 -12.98
N SER A 211 7.12 0.46 -14.21
CA SER A 211 7.28 -0.59 -15.23
C SER A 211 8.74 -1.00 -15.51
N PRO A 212 9.73 -0.08 -15.58
CA PRO A 212 11.15 -0.45 -15.73
C PRO A 212 11.72 -1.26 -14.56
N HIS A 213 11.13 -1.16 -13.37
CA HIS A 213 11.54 -1.91 -12.18
C HIS A 213 10.90 -3.30 -12.11
N LEU A 214 9.93 -3.62 -12.95
CA LEU A 214 9.36 -4.95 -13.01
C LEU A 214 10.20 -5.82 -13.95
N ALA A 215 10.66 -6.97 -13.46
CA ALA A 215 11.40 -7.95 -14.28
C ALA A 215 10.50 -8.46 -15.43
N PRO A 216 11.08 -8.91 -16.55
CA PRO A 216 10.32 -9.63 -17.59
C PRO A 216 9.57 -10.82 -16.98
N GLY A 217 8.28 -10.98 -17.31
CA GLY A 217 7.41 -11.97 -16.69
C GLY A 217 7.01 -11.67 -15.23
N GLY A 218 7.51 -10.57 -14.65
CA GLY A 218 7.19 -10.15 -13.29
C GLY A 218 5.76 -9.63 -13.16
N ARG A 219 5.26 -9.63 -11.92
CA ARG A 219 3.87 -9.28 -11.60
C ARG A 219 3.73 -7.99 -10.78
N MET A 220 2.71 -7.20 -11.10
CA MET A 220 2.29 -6.03 -10.34
C MET A 220 0.89 -6.25 -9.74
N TYR A 221 0.77 -5.98 -8.45
CA TYR A 221 -0.51 -5.95 -7.73
C TYR A 221 -0.84 -4.51 -7.37
N VAL A 222 -1.99 -4.02 -7.85
CA VAL A 222 -2.45 -2.66 -7.56
C VAL A 222 -3.70 -2.73 -6.70
N ILE A 223 -3.61 -2.19 -5.49
CA ILE A 223 -4.76 -2.00 -4.60
C ILE A 223 -5.17 -0.53 -4.65
N GLY A 224 -6.47 -0.27 -4.77
CA GLY A 224 -7.00 1.08 -4.61
C GLY A 224 -8.49 1.09 -4.31
N LEU A 225 -9.01 2.30 -4.14
CA LEU A 225 -10.40 2.55 -3.77
C LEU A 225 -11.17 3.16 -4.94
N GLN A 226 -12.35 2.62 -5.26
CA GLN A 226 -13.25 3.30 -6.19
C GLN A 226 -13.76 4.61 -5.58
N PRO A 227 -13.67 5.75 -6.30
CA PRO A 227 -14.20 7.02 -5.80
C PRO A 227 -15.64 6.93 -5.35
N ILE A 228 -15.91 7.46 -4.16
CA ILE A 228 -17.27 7.56 -3.62
C ILE A 228 -18.08 8.50 -4.52
N PRO A 229 -19.25 8.08 -5.02
CA PRO A 229 -20.07 8.90 -5.89
C PRO A 229 -20.62 10.13 -5.14
N ASP A 230 -20.96 11.18 -5.88
CA ASP A 230 -21.52 12.41 -5.31
C ASP A 230 -22.87 12.19 -4.61
N ARG A 231 -23.64 11.18 -5.06
CA ARG A 231 -24.95 10.82 -4.52
C ARG A 231 -25.33 9.41 -4.93
N VAL A 232 -26.07 8.73 -4.06
CA VAL A 232 -26.83 7.51 -4.39
C VAL A 232 -28.28 7.64 -3.93
N PRO A 233 -29.24 6.88 -4.50
CA PRO A 233 -30.64 6.96 -4.10
C PRO A 233 -30.96 6.22 -2.80
N SER A 234 -30.06 5.35 -2.32
CA SER A 234 -30.24 4.54 -1.10
C SER A 234 -29.83 5.27 0.19
N GLU A 235 -30.12 4.66 1.34
CA GLU A 235 -29.67 5.11 2.67
C GLU A 235 -28.14 5.30 2.78
N ALA A 236 -27.36 4.58 1.96
CA ALA A 236 -25.91 4.76 1.87
C ALA A 236 -25.47 6.18 1.44
N ASN A 237 -26.39 7.02 0.96
CA ASN A 237 -26.13 8.41 0.61
C ASN A 237 -25.62 9.26 1.78
N VAL A 238 -25.86 8.83 3.03
CA VAL A 238 -25.24 9.47 4.21
C VAL A 238 -23.71 9.49 4.09
N MET A 239 -23.09 8.43 3.57
CA MET A 239 -21.65 8.38 3.39
C MET A 239 -21.18 9.34 2.29
N CYS A 240 -21.93 9.47 1.18
CA CYS A 240 -21.66 10.49 0.15
C CYS A 240 -21.70 11.92 0.73
N LYS A 241 -22.64 12.20 1.64
CA LYS A 241 -22.70 13.51 2.32
C LYS A 241 -21.49 13.70 3.23
N ILE A 242 -21.13 12.68 4.02
CA ILE A 242 -19.98 12.71 4.93
C ILE A 242 -18.70 13.01 4.16
N THR A 243 -18.42 12.32 3.06
CA THR A 243 -17.20 12.55 2.27
C THR A 243 -17.14 13.97 1.71
N LYS A 244 -18.24 14.46 1.13
CA LYS A 244 -18.31 15.84 0.61
C LYS A 244 -18.09 16.90 1.68
N ILE A 245 -18.72 16.74 2.85
CA ILE A 245 -18.56 17.70 3.95
C ILE A 245 -17.17 17.62 4.57
N ARG A 246 -16.61 16.41 4.74
CA ARG A 246 -15.23 16.21 5.18
C ARG A 246 -14.26 16.94 4.24
N ASP A 247 -14.41 16.76 2.94
CA ASP A 247 -13.52 17.35 1.93
C ASP A 247 -13.68 18.87 1.87
N ALA A 248 -14.91 19.39 1.99
CA ALA A 248 -15.16 20.82 2.15
C ALA A 248 -14.43 21.38 3.39
N CYS A 249 -14.46 20.68 4.53
CA CYS A 249 -13.71 21.09 5.72
C CYS A 249 -12.19 21.09 5.50
N ILE A 250 -11.66 20.10 4.79
CA ILE A 250 -10.23 20.03 4.46
C ILE A 250 -9.83 21.22 3.57
N LEU A 251 -10.61 21.52 2.54
CA LEU A 251 -10.35 22.64 1.63
C LEU A 251 -10.47 23.99 2.33
N LEU A 252 -11.47 24.18 3.21
CA LEU A 252 -11.63 25.41 4.00
C LEU A 252 -10.50 25.63 5.01
N ALA A 253 -9.80 24.56 5.41
CA ALA A 253 -8.57 24.64 6.19
C ALA A 253 -7.31 24.86 5.34
N ASN A 254 -7.45 25.13 4.03
CA ASN A 254 -6.36 25.28 3.07
C ASN A 254 -5.46 24.03 2.97
N HIS A 255 -6.05 22.84 3.17
CA HIS A 255 -5.38 21.56 3.02
C HIS A 255 -5.84 20.86 1.74
N ARG A 256 -5.07 19.86 1.29
CA ARG A 256 -5.39 19.04 0.11
C ARG A 256 -6.18 17.80 0.53
N CYS A 257 -7.21 17.46 -0.25
CA CYS A 257 -7.96 16.22 -0.07
C CYS A 257 -7.21 15.05 -0.70
N TYR A 258 -7.34 13.86 -0.13
CA TYR A 258 -6.96 12.63 -0.80
C TYR A 258 -7.81 12.43 -2.06
N ARG A 259 -7.22 11.82 -3.09
CA ARG A 259 -7.91 11.52 -4.34
C ARG A 259 -7.81 10.04 -4.62
N GLU A 260 -8.96 9.43 -4.83
CA GLU A 260 -9.05 8.07 -5.29
C GLU A 260 -9.26 8.03 -6.81
N TYR A 261 -8.90 6.92 -7.44
CA TYR A 261 -8.92 6.79 -8.89
C TYR A 261 -9.80 5.61 -9.29
N PRO A 262 -10.70 5.76 -10.27
CA PRO A 262 -11.53 4.67 -10.75
C PRO A 262 -10.69 3.49 -11.28
N VAL A 263 -11.19 2.27 -11.10
CA VAL A 263 -10.48 1.06 -11.55
C VAL A 263 -10.22 1.05 -13.06
N ASP A 264 -11.11 1.61 -13.88
CA ASP A 264 -10.93 1.72 -15.34
C ASP A 264 -9.81 2.70 -15.71
N TRP A 265 -9.60 3.73 -14.88
CA TRP A 265 -8.49 4.66 -15.06
C TRP A 265 -7.17 3.95 -14.74
N ILE A 266 -7.11 3.20 -13.63
CA ILE A 266 -5.94 2.41 -13.25
C ILE A 266 -5.58 1.41 -14.35
N GLN A 267 -6.55 0.62 -14.83
CA GLN A 267 -6.34 -0.37 -15.88
C GLN A 267 -5.77 0.27 -17.16
N ARG A 268 -6.31 1.42 -17.59
CA ARG A 268 -5.79 2.15 -18.76
C ARG A 268 -4.34 2.57 -18.59
N HIS A 269 -3.96 3.07 -17.41
CA HIS A 269 -2.58 3.51 -17.17
C HIS A 269 -1.60 2.35 -16.99
N VAL A 270 -2.03 1.23 -16.40
CA VAL A 270 -1.23 0.00 -16.33
C VAL A 270 -0.96 -0.55 -17.74
N VAL A 271 -1.98 -0.61 -18.60
CA VAL A 271 -1.83 -1.02 -20.01
C VAL A 271 -0.95 -0.05 -20.79
N LYS A 272 -1.13 1.26 -20.59
CA LYS A 272 -0.28 2.30 -21.21
C LYS A 272 1.19 2.12 -20.84
N ALA A 273 1.48 1.66 -19.62
CA ALA A 273 2.84 1.34 -19.15
C ALA A 273 3.41 0.01 -19.68
N GLY A 274 2.73 -0.65 -20.62
CA GLY A 274 3.22 -1.84 -21.32
C GLY A 274 2.94 -3.18 -20.63
N MET A 275 2.09 -3.18 -19.59
CA MET A 275 1.71 -4.41 -18.87
C MET A 275 0.38 -4.97 -19.38
N ASN A 276 0.19 -6.28 -19.22
CA ASN A 276 -1.08 -6.96 -19.49
C ASN A 276 -1.88 -7.08 -18.20
N ILE A 277 -3.17 -6.74 -18.23
CA ILE A 277 -4.08 -7.04 -17.11
C ILE A 277 -4.46 -8.52 -17.19
N LEU A 278 -4.22 -9.25 -16.11
CA LEU A 278 -4.66 -10.65 -15.97
C LEU A 278 -6.05 -10.73 -15.36
N GLU A 279 -6.24 -10.05 -14.23
CA GLU A 279 -7.47 -10.11 -13.47
C GLU A 279 -7.75 -8.79 -12.76
N THR A 280 -9.01 -8.55 -12.45
CA THR A 280 -9.41 -7.45 -11.58
C THR A 280 -10.55 -7.91 -10.70
N ARG A 281 -10.41 -7.71 -9.40
CA ARG A 281 -11.42 -8.10 -8.41
C ARG A 281 -11.82 -6.93 -7.54
N GLN A 282 -13.09 -6.88 -7.18
CA GLN A 282 -13.69 -5.83 -6.38
C GLN A 282 -14.15 -6.37 -5.02
N TYR A 283 -14.02 -5.54 -3.99
CA TYR A 283 -14.33 -5.84 -2.59
C TYR A 283 -15.27 -4.78 -2.04
N PRO A 284 -16.57 -5.07 -1.88
CA PRO A 284 -17.54 -4.10 -1.40
C PRO A 284 -17.18 -3.55 -0.02
N ILE A 285 -17.22 -2.23 0.15
CA ILE A 285 -16.91 -1.61 1.44
C ILE A 285 -18.18 -1.51 2.26
N ARG A 286 -18.05 -1.90 3.53
CA ARG A 286 -19.13 -1.85 4.51
C ARG A 286 -18.79 -0.84 5.60
N TYR A 287 -19.64 0.16 5.76
CA TYR A 287 -19.49 1.19 6.76
C TYR A 287 -20.46 0.96 7.92
N ASP A 288 -19.91 0.79 9.11
CA ASP A 288 -20.65 0.97 10.36
C ASP A 288 -20.58 2.44 10.83
N HIS A 289 -21.29 2.74 11.91
CA HIS A 289 -21.28 4.07 12.51
C HIS A 289 -19.89 4.51 12.95
N GLY A 290 -19.08 3.60 13.50
CA GLY A 290 -17.73 3.92 13.98
C GLY A 290 -16.83 4.39 12.83
N THR A 291 -16.88 3.71 11.70
CA THR A 291 -16.13 4.07 10.49
C THR A 291 -16.60 5.41 9.94
N MET A 292 -17.90 5.66 9.88
CA MET A 292 -18.45 6.96 9.46
C MET A 292 -18.06 8.10 10.40
N LEU A 293 -18.11 7.86 11.72
CA LEU A 293 -17.72 8.83 12.74
C LEU A 293 -16.25 9.22 12.62
N LYS A 294 -15.35 8.27 12.32
CA LYS A 294 -13.94 8.59 12.02
C LYS A 294 -13.81 9.62 10.90
N GLN A 295 -14.56 9.46 9.81
CA GLN A 295 -14.55 10.40 8.68
C GLN A 295 -15.14 11.78 9.06
N ILE A 296 -16.19 11.81 9.87
CA ILE A 296 -16.77 13.05 10.41
C ILE A 296 -15.74 13.78 11.29
N ASN A 297 -15.02 13.03 12.13
CA ASN A 297 -14.00 13.59 13.02
C ASN A 297 -12.79 14.15 12.26
N VAL A 298 -12.45 13.61 11.09
CA VAL A 298 -11.50 14.26 10.18
C VAL A 298 -11.98 15.67 9.85
N GLY A 299 -13.24 15.86 9.47
CA GLY A 299 -13.84 17.18 9.24
C GLY A 299 -13.78 18.08 10.48
N ARG A 300 -14.15 17.55 11.66
CA ARG A 300 -14.11 18.30 12.93
C ARG A 300 -12.71 18.81 13.27
N SER A 301 -11.68 17.99 13.03
CA SER A 301 -10.28 18.36 13.29
C SER A 301 -9.83 19.62 12.53
N LYS A 302 -10.51 19.96 11.42
CA LYS A 302 -10.19 21.10 10.57
C LYS A 302 -10.89 22.39 10.97
N LEU A 303 -11.96 22.33 11.76
CA LEU A 303 -12.78 23.51 12.11
C LEU A 303 -11.98 24.63 12.76
N ARG A 304 -10.94 24.29 13.55
CA ARG A 304 -10.05 25.28 14.20
C ARG A 304 -9.19 26.08 13.21
N LEU A 305 -9.06 25.62 11.97
CA LEU A 305 -8.25 26.22 10.91
C LEU A 305 -9.09 27.08 9.96
N PHE A 306 -10.40 27.19 10.19
CA PHE A 306 -11.30 27.93 9.30
C PHE A 306 -11.07 29.45 9.41
N PRO A 307 -11.38 30.21 8.35
CA PRO A 307 -11.14 31.66 8.30
C PRO A 307 -11.99 32.45 9.31
N THR A 308 -13.15 31.93 9.73
CA THR A 308 -14.01 32.59 10.73
C THR A 308 -14.64 31.58 11.69
N ARG A 309 -14.87 32.02 12.93
CA ARG A 309 -15.58 31.23 13.95
C ARG A 309 -17.05 30.96 13.59
N GLY A 310 -17.69 31.90 12.90
CA GLY A 310 -19.07 31.74 12.43
C GLY A 310 -19.20 30.58 11.45
N LEU A 311 -18.33 30.54 10.44
CA LEU A 311 -18.28 29.44 9.47
C LEU A 311 -17.94 28.10 10.15
N ALA A 312 -16.97 28.09 11.06
CA ALA A 312 -16.61 26.89 11.82
C ALA A 312 -17.80 26.35 12.64
N LYS A 313 -18.58 27.23 13.26
CA LYS A 313 -19.78 26.86 14.03
C LYS A 313 -20.85 26.23 13.15
N GLU A 314 -21.18 26.86 12.03
CA GLU A 314 -22.21 26.32 11.10
C GLU A 314 -21.79 24.97 10.52
N MET A 315 -20.52 24.84 10.12
CA MET A 315 -20.00 23.57 9.61
C MET A 315 -19.95 22.48 10.69
N GLY A 316 -19.60 22.84 11.92
CA GLY A 316 -19.71 21.95 13.07
C GLY A 316 -21.13 21.41 13.25
N GLY A 317 -22.14 22.27 13.15
CA GLY A 317 -23.54 21.84 13.20
C GLY A 317 -23.96 20.92 12.05
N ILE A 318 -23.36 21.04 10.86
CA ILE A 318 -23.58 20.07 9.76
C ILE A 318 -22.98 18.72 10.11
N LEU A 319 -21.75 18.68 10.63
CA LEU A 319 -21.07 17.45 11.03
C LEU A 319 -21.83 16.72 12.15
N ASP A 320 -22.37 17.45 13.13
CA ASP A 320 -23.16 16.88 14.22
C ASP A 320 -24.47 16.25 13.71
N ARG A 321 -25.13 16.89 12.74
CA ARG A 321 -26.32 16.32 12.08
C ARG A 321 -25.97 15.06 11.27
N LEU A 322 -24.82 15.04 10.59
CA LEU A 322 -24.37 13.85 9.85
C LEU A 322 -24.01 12.70 10.77
N GLU A 323 -23.45 12.97 11.95
CA GLU A 323 -23.21 11.92 12.95
C GLU A 323 -24.53 11.28 13.39
N ALA A 324 -25.53 12.09 13.74
CA ALA A 324 -26.86 11.61 14.11
C ALA A 324 -27.52 10.82 12.95
N GLU A 325 -27.46 11.33 11.71
CA GLU A 325 -27.96 10.65 10.52
C GLU A 325 -27.26 9.29 10.32
N SER A 326 -25.93 9.23 10.48
CA SER A 326 -25.15 8.01 10.30
C SER A 326 -25.51 6.92 11.32
N LEU A 327 -25.81 7.31 12.56
CA LEU A 327 -26.25 6.40 13.62
C LEU A 327 -27.65 5.87 13.34
N GLU A 328 -28.57 6.75 12.91
CA GLU A 328 -29.94 6.36 12.58
C GLU A 328 -29.99 5.41 11.38
N VAL A 329 -29.23 5.71 10.32
CA VAL A 329 -29.13 4.83 9.15
C VAL A 329 -28.60 3.46 9.54
N THR A 330 -27.52 3.39 10.32
CA THR A 330 -26.91 2.11 10.70
C THR A 330 -27.79 1.29 11.63
N ARG A 331 -28.53 1.92 12.55
CA ARG A 331 -29.54 1.25 13.39
C ARG A 331 -30.68 0.62 12.60
N ARG A 332 -31.07 1.21 11.47
CA ARG A 332 -32.12 0.67 10.60
C ARG A 332 -31.64 -0.52 9.75
N MET A 333 -30.33 -0.73 9.62
CA MET A 333 -29.78 -1.87 8.88
C MET A 333 -29.66 -3.10 9.78
N GLU A 334 -30.13 -4.25 9.30
CA GLU A 334 -30.05 -5.52 10.05
C GLU A 334 -28.61 -5.88 10.45
N SER A 335 -27.64 -5.62 9.57
CA SER A 335 -26.22 -5.87 9.82
C SER A 335 -25.50 -4.76 10.61
N GLY A 336 -26.19 -3.66 10.92
CA GLY A 336 -25.58 -2.44 11.46
C GLY A 336 -24.66 -1.70 10.48
N ARG A 337 -24.64 -2.11 9.19
CA ARG A 337 -23.71 -1.62 8.17
C ARG A 337 -24.41 -1.24 6.88
N ILE A 338 -23.93 -0.17 6.24
CA ILE A 338 -24.29 0.18 4.86
C ILE A 338 -23.19 -0.30 3.91
N THR A 339 -23.55 -0.62 2.66
CA THR A 339 -22.57 -0.96 1.62
C THR A 339 -22.53 0.15 0.58
N LEU A 340 -21.34 0.69 0.30
CA LEU A 340 -21.13 1.71 -0.72
C LEU A 340 -19.69 1.65 -1.24
N GLY A 341 -19.52 1.73 -2.56
CA GLY A 341 -18.18 1.66 -3.15
C GLY A 341 -17.53 0.29 -2.96
N PHE A 342 -16.28 0.20 -3.39
CA PHE A 342 -15.48 -1.01 -3.30
C PHE A 342 -13.99 -0.67 -3.38
N ASP A 343 -13.18 -1.46 -2.70
CA ASP A 343 -11.76 -1.57 -3.01
C ASP A 343 -11.59 -2.47 -4.22
N TYR A 344 -10.49 -2.32 -4.95
CA TYR A 344 -10.15 -3.19 -6.06
C TYR A 344 -8.72 -3.69 -5.95
N VAL A 345 -8.49 -4.89 -6.49
CA VAL A 345 -7.16 -5.43 -6.76
C VAL A 345 -7.06 -5.66 -8.26
N VAL A 346 -6.09 -5.02 -8.91
CA VAL A 346 -5.73 -5.26 -10.32
C VAL A 346 -4.44 -6.07 -10.33
N VAL A 347 -4.46 -7.21 -11.02
CA VAL A 347 -3.31 -8.07 -11.24
C VAL A 347 -2.82 -7.85 -12.66
N ALA A 348 -1.55 -7.46 -12.80
CA ALA A 348 -0.94 -7.20 -14.09
C ALA A 348 0.44 -7.85 -14.20
N GLU A 349 0.85 -8.19 -15.42
CA GLU A 349 2.16 -8.76 -15.68
C GLU A 349 2.89 -7.99 -16.77
N LYS A 350 4.21 -7.91 -16.63
CA LYS A 350 5.08 -7.46 -17.71
C LYS A 350 5.29 -8.61 -18.68
N LYS A 351 5.16 -8.32 -19.97
CA LYS A 351 5.46 -9.31 -21.01
C LYS A 351 6.88 -9.84 -20.82
N GLU A 352 7.05 -11.15 -21.02
CA GLU A 352 8.38 -11.72 -21.21
C GLU A 352 9.02 -11.02 -22.42
N GLU A 353 10.31 -10.75 -22.34
CA GLU A 353 11.05 -10.38 -23.55
C GLU A 353 11.06 -11.63 -24.42
N GLU A 354 10.36 -11.60 -25.55
CA GLU A 354 10.54 -12.63 -26.56
C GLU A 354 12.04 -12.66 -26.86
N GLU A 355 12.72 -13.77 -26.55
CA GLU A 355 14.08 -13.99 -26.99
C GLU A 355 14.07 -13.73 -28.49
N SER A 356 14.64 -12.58 -28.88
CA SER A 356 14.83 -12.22 -30.26
C SER A 356 15.63 -13.36 -30.85
N THR A 357 14.94 -14.23 -31.57
CA THR A 357 15.51 -15.35 -32.29
C THR A 357 16.29 -14.71 -33.44
N MET A 358 17.47 -14.17 -33.14
CA MET A 358 18.52 -13.93 -34.11
C MET A 358 19.09 -15.30 -34.50
N ASN A 359 18.26 -16.06 -35.21
CA ASN A 359 18.70 -17.19 -36.02
C ASN A 359 18.24 -16.91 -37.45
N GLY A 360 19.20 -16.56 -38.30
CA GLY A 360 19.06 -16.41 -39.76
C GLY A 360 19.32 -14.97 -40.21
N VAL A 361 20.30 -14.67 -41.06
CA VAL A 361 20.96 -15.50 -42.08
C VAL A 361 22.39 -15.01 -42.25
N HIS A 362 23.37 -15.88 -42.01
CA HIS A 362 24.67 -15.77 -42.66
C HIS A 362 24.42 -16.04 -44.15
N ASP A 363 24.40 -14.98 -44.95
CA ASP A 363 24.44 -15.09 -46.40
C ASP A 363 25.89 -15.35 -46.80
N GLU A 364 26.28 -16.62 -46.80
CA GLU A 364 27.42 -17.09 -47.59
C GLU A 364 26.97 -17.17 -49.05
N SER A 365 27.13 -16.08 -49.78
CA SER A 365 27.26 -16.13 -51.23
C SER A 365 28.56 -15.47 -51.65
N SER A 366 29.64 -16.19 -51.41
CA SER A 366 30.89 -16.07 -52.16
C SER A 366 30.64 -16.58 -53.59
N GLU A 367 30.46 -15.67 -54.55
CA GLU A 367 30.70 -16.00 -55.95
C GLU A 367 32.20 -15.83 -56.28
N PRO A 368 32.82 -16.84 -56.91
CA PRO A 368 34.14 -16.69 -57.50
C PRO A 368 34.06 -16.31 -58.99
N VAL A 369 34.91 -15.35 -59.38
CA VAL A 369 35.67 -15.25 -60.66
C VAL A 369 34.86 -15.03 -61.96
N VAL A 370 35.08 -13.90 -62.66
CA VAL A 370 36.04 -13.71 -63.78
C VAL A 370 36.39 -12.23 -63.90
#